data_AF-A0A3Q7SC43-F1
#
_entry.id   AF-A0A3Q7SC43-F1
#
_cell.length_a   1.000
_cell.length_b   1.000
_cell.length_c   1.000
_cell.angle_alpha   90.00
_cell.angle_beta   90.00
_cell.angle_gamma   90.00
#
_symmetry.space_group_name_H-M   'P 1'
#
loop_
_entity.id
_entity.type
_entity.pdbx_description
1 polymer ?
#
loop_
_entity_poly.entity_id
_entity_poly.type
_entity_poly.pdbx_seq_one_letter_code
_entity_poly.pdbx_strand_id
1 'polypeptide(L)'
;MHCRAYFLLERDIQELKENNFKGITAFPVSEDLMEWGADIEGLQNTFWHGLFFQLTIKFTSQYNFVPPVVKFITIPFHPNVDQNTGRVCIDFLDDPEKWNTNYTLSSILLTLQVMLSNPVLENPVNLEAARMLIKDESLYKQIVLRLFSQPIQLRENSLEFPKDPDKLTRSIKAVSFNDYYKTWSGIATSKATEHYRSSCKMRKPRPREAK
;
A
#
# COMPACT_ATOMS: atom_id res chain seq x y z
N MET A 1 -11.81 -21.83 7.04
CA MET A 1 -11.18 -22.29 8.29
C MET A 1 -9.88 -21.51 8.42
N HIS A 2 -9.76 -20.63 9.41
CA HIS A 2 -8.58 -19.78 9.57
C HIS A 2 -7.41 -20.59 10.12
N CYS A 3 -6.23 -20.47 9.53
CA CYS A 3 -5.02 -21.14 9.98
C CYS A 3 -4.33 -20.35 11.11
N ARG A 4 -3.32 -20.94 11.76
CA ARG A 4 -2.53 -20.26 12.81
C ARG A 4 -1.96 -18.92 12.33
N ALA A 5 -1.43 -18.87 11.11
CA ALA A 5 -0.87 -17.66 10.52
C ALA A 5 -1.87 -16.50 10.46
N TYR A 6 -3.14 -16.79 10.15
CA TYR A 6 -4.21 -15.78 10.11
C TYR A 6 -4.37 -15.07 11.46
N PHE A 7 -4.50 -15.84 12.55
CA PHE A 7 -4.68 -15.27 13.89
C PHE A 7 -3.45 -14.50 14.40
N LEU A 8 -2.25 -14.91 13.98
CA LEU A 8 -1.04 -14.14 14.26
C LEU A 8 -1.06 -12.80 13.53
N LEU A 9 -1.45 -12.78 12.26
CA LEU A 9 -1.50 -11.56 11.45
C LEU A 9 -2.61 -10.60 11.91
N GLU A 10 -3.75 -11.13 12.39
CA GLU A 10 -4.78 -10.31 13.07
C GLU A 10 -4.25 -9.61 14.32
N ARG A 11 -3.43 -10.31 15.12
CA ARG A 11 -2.80 -9.70 16.28
C ARG A 11 -1.76 -8.67 15.87
N ASP A 12 -0.92 -8.99 14.90
CA ASP A 12 0.19 -8.14 14.46
C ASP A 12 -0.31 -6.82 13.85
N ILE A 13 -1.45 -6.80 13.12
CA ILE A 13 -2.03 -5.53 12.64
C ILE A 13 -2.60 -4.69 13.79
N GLN A 14 -3.13 -5.32 14.83
CA GLN A 14 -3.61 -4.59 16.00
C GLN A 14 -2.43 -3.95 16.74
N GLU A 15 -1.34 -4.70 16.93
CA GLU A 15 -0.09 -4.19 17.49
C GLU A 15 0.47 -3.00 16.67
N LEU A 16 0.48 -3.12 15.34
CA LEU A 16 0.96 -2.05 14.46
C LEU A 16 0.13 -0.77 14.63
N LYS A 17 -1.20 -0.89 14.72
CA LYS A 17 -2.12 0.24 14.94
C LYS A 17 -1.94 0.88 16.30
N GLU A 18 -1.73 0.08 17.35
CA GLU A 18 -1.55 0.58 18.72
C GLU A 18 -0.22 1.33 18.87
N ASN A 19 0.86 0.81 18.28
CA ASN A 19 2.16 1.45 18.37
C ASN A 19 2.28 2.74 17.53
N ASN A 20 1.50 2.84 16.44
CA ASN A 20 1.45 4.01 15.56
C ASN A 20 2.86 4.51 15.15
N PHE A 21 3.66 3.60 14.58
CA PHE A 21 5.03 3.90 14.17
C PHE A 21 5.07 5.01 13.12
N LYS A 22 5.88 6.03 13.38
CA LYS A 22 5.99 7.19 12.48
C LYS A 22 6.55 6.77 11.12
N GLY A 23 5.84 7.16 10.07
CA GLY A 23 6.26 6.90 8.69
C GLY A 23 6.14 5.43 8.28
N ILE A 24 5.40 4.61 9.02
CA ILE A 24 5.11 3.22 8.64
C ILE A 24 3.60 3.03 8.61
N THR A 25 3.08 2.55 7.49
CA THR A 25 1.70 2.10 7.35
C THR A 25 1.69 0.71 6.73
N ALA A 26 0.72 -0.12 7.10
CA ALA A 26 0.48 -1.40 6.43
C ALA A 26 -1.01 -1.74 6.45
N PHE A 27 -1.44 -2.45 5.42
CA PHE A 27 -2.83 -2.85 5.24
C PHE A 27 -2.91 -4.21 4.51
N PRO A 28 -3.86 -5.07 4.88
CA PRO A 28 -4.08 -6.31 4.17
C PRO A 28 -4.69 -6.01 2.80
N VAL A 29 -4.24 -6.75 1.79
CA VAL A 29 -4.73 -6.68 0.40
C VAL A 29 -5.66 -7.86 0.11
N SER A 30 -5.53 -8.96 0.85
CA SER A 30 -6.34 -10.17 0.72
C SER A 30 -7.19 -10.45 1.97
N GLU A 31 -8.32 -11.14 1.77
CA GLU A 31 -9.23 -11.53 2.88
C GLU A 31 -8.60 -12.56 3.82
N ASP A 32 -7.69 -13.39 3.32
CA ASP A 32 -6.96 -14.39 4.10
C ASP A 32 -5.79 -13.80 4.89
N LEU A 33 -5.58 -12.49 4.79
CA LEU A 33 -4.48 -11.74 5.42
C LEU A 33 -3.09 -12.23 5.02
N MET A 34 -2.93 -12.98 3.93
CA MET A 34 -1.60 -13.46 3.51
C MET A 34 -0.86 -12.45 2.63
N GLU A 35 -1.56 -11.48 2.05
CA GLU A 35 -0.97 -10.44 1.20
C GLU A 35 -1.21 -9.05 1.80
N TRP A 36 -0.15 -8.25 1.85
CA TRP A 36 -0.16 -6.92 2.46
C TRP A 36 0.52 -5.91 1.56
N GLY A 37 -0.01 -4.69 1.60
CA GLY A 37 0.67 -3.48 1.18
C GLY A 37 1.23 -2.75 2.39
N ALA A 38 2.37 -2.08 2.22
CA ALA A 38 2.93 -1.21 3.25
C ALA A 38 3.61 0.00 2.62
N ASP A 39 3.61 1.13 3.33
CA ASP A 39 4.41 2.30 2.98
C ASP A 39 5.40 2.58 4.11
N ILE A 40 6.66 2.84 3.74
CA ILE A 40 7.72 3.23 4.66
C ILE A 40 8.31 4.56 4.22
N GLU A 41 8.30 5.54 5.11
CA GLU A 41 9.03 6.79 4.98
C GLU A 41 10.48 6.59 5.46
N GLY A 42 11.44 7.10 4.71
CA GLY A 42 12.83 7.11 5.14
C GLY A 42 13.07 7.93 6.41
N LEU A 43 14.00 7.48 7.24
CA LEU A 43 14.28 8.08 8.54
C LEU A 43 14.75 9.53 8.43
N GLN A 44 14.44 10.32 9.45
CA GLN A 44 14.93 11.69 9.61
C GLN A 44 16.46 11.72 9.68
N ASN A 45 17.06 12.83 9.25
CA ASN A 45 18.51 13.04 9.20
C ASN A 45 19.26 12.05 8.29
N THR A 46 18.55 11.41 7.37
CA THR A 46 19.14 10.55 6.33
C THR A 46 18.79 11.10 4.95
N PHE A 47 19.52 10.71 3.91
CA PHE A 47 19.19 11.14 2.55
C PHE A 47 17.91 10.48 2.01
N TRP A 48 17.31 9.56 2.77
CA TRP A 48 15.98 8.99 2.50
C TRP A 48 14.85 9.80 3.16
N HIS A 49 15.16 10.81 3.97
CA HIS A 49 14.14 11.58 4.68
C HIS A 49 13.12 12.20 3.72
N GLY A 50 11.83 12.00 4.01
CA GLY A 50 10.72 12.50 3.20
C GLY A 50 10.44 11.68 1.92
N LEU A 51 11.22 10.62 1.66
CA LEU A 51 10.94 9.68 0.59
C LEU A 51 10.05 8.54 1.10
N PHE A 52 9.06 8.17 0.31
CA PHE A 52 8.12 7.09 0.62
C PHE A 52 8.35 5.89 -0.30
N PHE A 53 8.39 4.72 0.30
CA PHE A 53 8.61 3.45 -0.38
C PHE A 53 7.43 2.54 -0.17
N GLN A 54 6.80 2.14 -1.27
CA GLN A 54 5.72 1.17 -1.25
C GLN A 54 6.28 -0.24 -1.31
N LEU A 55 5.72 -1.15 -0.51
CA LEU A 55 6.12 -2.54 -0.39
C LEU A 55 4.93 -3.48 -0.57
N THR A 56 5.24 -4.70 -1.00
CA THR A 56 4.37 -5.87 -0.86
C THR A 56 5.00 -6.84 0.13
N ILE A 57 4.16 -7.45 0.96
CA ILE A 57 4.56 -8.50 1.90
C ILE A 57 3.64 -9.68 1.69
N LYS A 58 4.24 -10.84 1.39
CA LYS A 58 3.51 -12.09 1.18
C LYS A 58 3.89 -13.12 2.23
N PHE A 59 2.94 -13.42 3.10
CA PHE A 59 3.01 -14.49 4.09
C PHE A 59 2.57 -15.82 3.48
N THR A 60 2.84 -16.89 4.22
CA THR A 60 2.35 -18.24 3.91
C THR A 60 1.62 -18.79 5.13
N SER A 61 0.90 -19.91 4.95
CA SER A 61 0.27 -20.63 6.05
C SER A 61 1.24 -21.10 7.14
N GLN A 62 2.55 -21.11 6.86
CA GLN A 62 3.61 -21.48 7.78
C GLN A 62 4.13 -20.31 8.63
N TYR A 63 3.61 -19.10 8.44
CA TYR A 63 3.90 -17.98 9.34
C TYR A 63 3.50 -18.33 10.79
N ASN A 64 4.31 -18.10 11.82
CA ASN A 64 5.62 -17.42 11.91
C ASN A 64 6.87 -18.33 11.92
N PHE A 65 6.78 -19.57 11.45
CA PHE A 65 7.96 -20.44 11.34
C PHE A 65 8.82 -20.13 10.11
N VAL A 66 8.21 -19.57 9.07
CA VAL A 66 8.88 -19.14 7.83
C VAL A 66 8.69 -17.63 7.66
N PRO A 67 9.74 -16.88 7.27
CA PRO A 67 9.63 -15.45 6.99
C PRO A 67 8.68 -15.17 5.81
N PRO A 68 8.06 -13.99 5.76
CA PRO A 68 7.36 -13.56 4.55
C PRO A 68 8.34 -13.16 3.44
N VAL A 69 7.85 -13.13 2.21
CA VAL A 69 8.56 -12.51 1.09
C VAL A 69 8.22 -11.02 1.05
N VAL A 70 9.24 -10.17 1.14
CA VAL A 70 9.11 -8.71 1.07
C VAL A 70 9.70 -8.19 -0.23
N LYS A 71 8.95 -7.33 -0.94
CA LYS A 71 9.43 -6.63 -2.14
C LYS A 71 9.06 -5.16 -2.12
N PHE A 72 9.99 -4.29 -2.49
CA PHE A 72 9.71 -2.91 -2.83
C PHE A 72 9.03 -2.83 -4.19
N ILE A 73 7.89 -2.15 -4.25
CA ILE A 73 7.25 -1.71 -5.51
C ILE A 73 8.03 -0.50 -6.04
N THR A 74 8.29 0.46 -5.16
CA THR A 74 9.16 1.61 -5.44
C THR A 74 10.61 1.17 -5.23
N ILE A 75 11.23 0.54 -6.23
CA ILE A 75 12.56 -0.07 -6.09
C ILE A 75 13.62 1.03 -5.81
N PRO A 76 14.21 1.07 -4.60
CA PRO A 76 15.26 2.02 -4.29
C PRO A 76 16.59 1.60 -4.92
N PHE A 77 17.43 2.59 -5.24
CA PHE A 77 18.83 2.34 -5.56
C PHE A 77 19.60 2.02 -4.27
N HIS A 78 19.45 0.80 -3.75
CA HIS A 78 19.91 0.41 -2.41
C HIS A 78 20.78 -0.86 -2.44
N PRO A 79 21.86 -0.96 -1.64
CA PRO A 79 22.75 -2.14 -1.61
C PRO A 79 22.04 -3.48 -1.36
N ASN A 80 21.03 -3.49 -0.49
CA ASN A 80 20.28 -4.70 -0.08
C ASN A 80 18.95 -4.93 -0.82
N VAL A 81 18.70 -4.22 -1.92
CA VAL A 81 17.47 -4.42 -2.71
C VAL A 81 17.83 -4.78 -4.14
N ASP A 82 17.26 -5.89 -4.61
CA ASP A 82 17.44 -6.35 -5.98
C ASP A 82 16.81 -5.36 -6.97
N GLN A 83 17.59 -4.88 -7.93
CA GLN A 83 17.17 -3.80 -8.84
C GLN A 83 16.08 -4.21 -9.83
N ASN A 84 15.92 -5.51 -10.10
CA ASN A 84 14.99 -6.00 -11.12
C ASN A 84 13.66 -6.43 -10.51
N THR A 85 13.70 -7.04 -9.33
CA THR A 85 12.56 -7.65 -8.67
C THR A 85 12.04 -6.86 -7.47
N GLY A 86 12.84 -5.92 -6.95
CA GLY A 86 12.55 -5.19 -5.70
C GLY A 86 12.67 -6.06 -4.45
N ARG A 87 13.12 -7.32 -4.56
CA ARG A 87 13.25 -8.22 -3.41
C ARG A 87 14.30 -7.67 -2.44
N VAL A 88 13.93 -7.63 -1.17
CA VAL A 88 14.86 -7.32 -0.10
C VAL A 88 15.73 -8.54 0.19
N CYS A 89 17.05 -8.35 0.20
CA CYS A 89 18.01 -9.41 0.48
C CYS A 89 18.76 -9.07 1.77
N ILE A 90 18.23 -9.55 2.89
CA ILE A 90 18.79 -9.38 4.23
C ILE A 90 18.65 -10.68 5.02
N ASP A 91 19.65 -10.93 5.85
CA ASP A 91 19.86 -12.17 6.57
C ASP A 91 18.62 -12.74 7.26
N PHE A 92 17.88 -11.97 8.06
CA PHE A 92 16.76 -12.54 8.82
C PHE A 92 15.58 -12.98 7.93
N LEU A 93 15.48 -12.49 6.69
CA LEU A 93 14.45 -12.91 5.72
C LEU A 93 14.92 -14.06 4.83
N ASP A 94 16.23 -14.17 4.61
CA ASP A 94 16.81 -15.08 3.62
C ASP A 94 17.50 -16.31 4.22
N ASP A 95 17.97 -16.21 5.46
CA ASP A 95 18.63 -17.28 6.20
C ASP A 95 17.67 -17.88 7.25
N PRO A 96 17.21 -19.13 7.06
CA PRO A 96 16.34 -19.81 8.02
C PRO A 96 16.90 -19.90 9.45
N GLU A 97 18.24 -19.90 9.62
CA GLU A 97 18.87 -19.96 10.95
C GLU A 97 18.79 -18.61 11.68
N LYS A 98 18.64 -17.51 10.95
CA LYS A 98 18.54 -16.15 11.49
C LYS A 98 17.10 -15.66 11.62
N TRP A 99 16.14 -16.37 11.00
CA TRP A 99 14.73 -16.11 11.24
C TRP A 99 14.33 -16.49 12.66
N ASN A 100 13.73 -15.53 13.37
CA ASN A 100 13.19 -15.74 14.72
C ASN A 100 11.67 -15.67 14.68
N THR A 101 10.98 -16.64 15.28
CA THR A 101 9.52 -16.65 15.34
C THR A 101 8.94 -15.45 16.11
N ASN A 102 9.74 -14.72 16.87
CA ASN A 102 9.32 -13.49 17.54
C ASN A 102 9.19 -12.28 16.60
N TYR A 103 9.66 -12.38 15.36
CA TYR A 103 9.48 -11.31 14.38
C TYR A 103 8.00 -11.19 13.98
N THR A 104 7.39 -10.05 14.35
CA THR A 104 6.05 -9.61 13.96
C THR A 104 6.09 -8.71 12.73
N LEU A 105 4.94 -8.44 12.11
CA LEU A 105 4.81 -7.44 11.03
C LEU A 105 5.48 -6.10 11.40
N SER A 106 5.24 -5.60 12.62
CA SER A 106 5.86 -4.39 13.16
C SER A 106 7.38 -4.44 13.11
N SER A 107 7.96 -5.52 13.65
CA SER A 107 9.42 -5.67 13.74
C SER A 107 10.08 -5.77 12.36
N ILE A 108 9.41 -6.42 11.40
CA ILE A 108 9.88 -6.51 10.02
C ILE A 108 9.91 -5.12 9.39
N LEU A 109 8.79 -4.39 9.44
CA LEU A 109 8.70 -3.04 8.85
C LEU A 109 9.67 -2.05 9.48
N LEU A 110 9.82 -2.08 10.81
CA LEU A 110 10.78 -1.23 11.51
C LEU A 110 12.23 -1.55 11.10
N THR A 111 12.56 -2.84 11.01
CA THR A 111 13.89 -3.28 10.57
C THR A 111 14.17 -2.83 9.14
N LEU A 112 13.19 -2.91 8.24
CA LEU A 112 13.31 -2.43 6.86
C LEU A 112 13.50 -0.90 6.80
N GLN A 113 12.77 -0.14 7.62
CA GLN A 113 12.93 1.31 7.71
C GLN A 113 14.34 1.69 8.17
N VAL A 114 14.88 1.00 9.18
CA VAL A 114 16.25 1.22 9.68
C VAL A 114 17.28 0.79 8.64
N MET A 115 17.05 -0.32 7.94
CA MET A 115 17.94 -0.87 6.92
C MET A 115 18.11 0.08 5.73
N LEU A 116 17.05 0.79 5.29
CA LEU A 116 17.17 1.81 4.24
C LEU A 116 18.29 2.80 4.56
N SER A 117 18.38 3.24 5.81
CA SER A 117 19.39 4.20 6.27
C SER A 117 20.72 3.58 6.65
N ASN A 118 20.76 2.29 6.96
CA ASN A 118 21.95 1.58 7.40
C ASN A 118 22.12 0.30 6.55
N PRO A 119 22.65 0.42 5.33
CA PRO A 119 22.79 -0.73 4.43
C PRO A 119 23.79 -1.75 4.96
N VAL A 120 23.50 -3.03 4.75
CA VAL A 120 24.40 -4.15 5.05
C VAL A 120 25.35 -4.35 3.87
N LEU A 121 26.65 -4.12 4.07
CA LEU A 121 27.65 -4.04 2.99
C LEU A 121 28.50 -5.30 2.82
N GLU A 122 28.39 -6.26 3.74
CA GLU A 122 29.13 -7.52 3.72
C GLU A 122 28.75 -8.38 2.51
N ASN A 123 27.47 -8.38 2.14
CA ASN A 123 26.96 -9.18 1.02
C ASN A 123 25.82 -8.45 0.27
N PRO A 124 26.11 -7.35 -0.43
CA PRO A 124 25.10 -6.54 -1.09
C PRO A 124 24.62 -7.21 -2.37
N VAL A 125 23.31 -7.21 -2.61
CA VAL A 125 22.72 -7.71 -3.87
C VAL A 125 22.93 -6.70 -5.01
N ASN A 126 22.95 -5.41 -4.69
CA ASN A 126 23.25 -4.34 -5.63
C ASN A 126 24.68 -3.85 -5.41
N LEU A 127 25.62 -4.48 -6.11
CA LEU A 127 27.05 -4.18 -6.03
C LEU A 127 27.38 -2.73 -6.42
N GLU A 128 26.64 -2.14 -7.37
CA GLU A 128 26.90 -0.78 -7.83
C GLU A 128 26.49 0.25 -6.77
N ALA A 129 25.32 0.09 -6.15
CA ALA A 129 24.91 0.93 -5.04
C ALA A 129 25.90 0.82 -3.86
N ALA A 130 26.33 -0.39 -3.52
CA ALA A 130 27.30 -0.61 -2.44
C ALA A 130 28.65 0.04 -2.75
N ARG A 131 29.20 -0.19 -3.94
CA ARG A 131 30.48 0.40 -4.38
C ARG A 131 30.44 1.91 -4.36
N MET A 132 29.35 2.50 -4.85
CA MET A 132 29.19 3.95 -4.88
C MET A 132 29.07 4.54 -3.47
N LEU A 133 28.27 3.93 -2.60
CA LEU A 133 28.13 4.35 -1.21
C LEU A 133 29.47 4.32 -0.47
N ILE A 134 30.29 3.27 -0.67
CA ILE A 134 31.61 3.14 -0.05
C ILE A 134 32.61 4.17 -0.60
N LYS A 135 32.59 4.41 -1.91
CA LYS A 135 33.59 5.25 -2.58
C LYS A 135 33.29 6.75 -2.47
N ASP A 136 32.03 7.12 -2.63
CA ASP A 136 31.57 8.51 -2.67
C ASP A 136 30.10 8.60 -2.24
N GLU A 137 29.90 8.71 -0.93
CA GLU A 137 28.58 8.87 -0.32
C GLU A 137 27.84 10.13 -0.83
N SER A 138 28.58 11.21 -1.14
CA SER A 138 28.00 12.44 -1.65
C SER A 138 27.39 12.24 -3.04
N LEU A 139 28.11 11.55 -3.93
CA LEU A 139 27.59 11.17 -5.24
C LEU A 139 26.38 10.24 -5.11
N TYR A 140 26.47 9.22 -4.25
CA TYR A 140 25.37 8.30 -3.98
C TYR A 140 24.10 9.06 -3.54
N LYS A 141 24.24 9.98 -2.58
CA LYS A 141 23.16 10.86 -2.13
C LYS A 141 22.57 11.69 -3.26
N GLN A 142 23.40 12.28 -4.14
CA GLN A 142 22.90 13.05 -5.28
C GLN A 142 22.08 12.21 -6.24
N ILE A 143 22.49 10.95 -6.49
CA ILE A 143 21.74 10.03 -7.35
C ILE A 143 20.40 9.68 -6.71
N VAL A 144 20.39 9.29 -5.43
CA VAL A 144 19.15 8.97 -4.71
C VAL A 144 18.19 10.16 -4.77
N LEU A 145 18.64 11.35 -4.39
CA LEU A 145 17.82 12.55 -4.46
C LEU A 145 17.32 12.79 -5.89
N ARG A 146 18.17 12.69 -6.92
CA ARG A 146 17.75 12.88 -8.31
C ARG A 146 16.66 11.89 -8.74
N LEU A 147 16.77 10.63 -8.37
CA LEU A 147 15.80 9.59 -8.72
C LEU A 147 14.41 9.87 -8.14
N PHE A 148 14.35 10.45 -6.94
CA PHE A 148 13.11 10.69 -6.21
C PHE A 148 12.65 12.15 -6.18
N SER A 149 13.44 13.09 -6.73
CA SER A 149 13.05 14.51 -6.89
C SER A 149 12.23 14.75 -8.15
N GLN A 150 12.24 13.81 -9.11
CA GLN A 150 11.37 13.93 -10.28
C GLN A 150 9.95 13.52 -9.88
N PRO A 151 8.90 14.26 -10.30
CA PRO A 151 7.55 13.75 -10.18
C PRO A 151 7.54 12.40 -10.87
N ILE A 152 7.08 11.35 -10.17
CA ILE A 152 6.89 10.02 -10.74
C ILE A 152 5.98 10.23 -11.96
N GLN A 153 6.58 10.32 -13.15
CA GLN A 153 5.83 10.19 -14.38
C GLN A 153 5.32 8.77 -14.32
N LEU A 154 4.01 8.63 -14.05
CA LEU A 154 3.27 7.39 -14.19
C LEU A 154 3.80 6.66 -15.43
N ARG A 155 4.56 5.58 -15.21
CA ARG A 155 4.84 4.60 -16.26
C ARG A 155 3.54 3.83 -16.51
N GLU A 156 2.57 4.49 -17.12
CA GLU A 156 1.63 3.82 -18.02
C GLU A 156 2.40 3.54 -19.32
N ASN A 157 3.33 2.59 -19.30
CA ASN A 157 3.97 2.07 -20.52
C ASN A 157 4.69 0.77 -20.19
N SER A 158 3.92 -0.31 -20.00
CA SER A 158 4.25 -1.69 -20.41
C SER A 158 3.19 -2.69 -19.94
N LEU A 159 2.00 -2.61 -20.55
CA LEU A 159 1.20 -3.79 -20.89
C LEU A 159 0.82 -3.61 -22.35
N GLU A 160 1.64 -4.14 -23.25
CA GLU A 160 1.23 -4.30 -24.65
C GLU A 160 0.16 -5.38 -24.70
N PHE A 161 -1.11 -4.95 -24.78
CA PHE A 161 -2.18 -5.82 -25.26
C PHE A 161 -1.97 -6.06 -26.77
N PRO A 162 -2.08 -7.31 -27.26
CA PRO A 162 -2.00 -7.61 -28.68
C PRO A 162 -3.03 -6.78 -29.47
N LYS A 163 -2.54 -6.08 -30.49
CA LYS A 163 -3.37 -5.35 -31.46
C LYS A 163 -4.10 -6.37 -32.35
N ASP A 164 -5.31 -6.72 -31.96
CA ASP A 164 -6.48 -6.68 -32.83
C ASP A 164 -7.76 -6.87 -32.02
N PRO A 165 -8.69 -5.92 -32.14
CA PRO A 165 -10.03 -6.35 -32.47
C PRO A 165 -10.62 -5.44 -33.54
N ASP A 166 -10.76 -6.00 -34.73
CA ASP A 166 -11.83 -5.61 -35.61
C ASP A 166 -13.15 -5.57 -34.81
N LYS A 167 -13.92 -4.48 -35.02
CA LYS A 167 -15.34 -4.31 -34.65
C LYS A 167 -15.65 -3.81 -33.23
N LEU A 168 -15.69 -2.47 -33.06
CA LEU A 168 -16.92 -1.68 -32.79
C LEU A 168 -16.58 -0.27 -32.25
N THR A 169 -15.97 0.59 -33.05
CA THR A 169 -15.90 2.03 -32.77
C THR A 169 -17.25 2.68 -33.06
N ARG A 170 -18.14 2.78 -32.06
CA ARG A 170 -19.16 3.85 -32.09
C ARG A 170 -18.46 5.13 -31.63
N SER A 171 -18.26 6.05 -32.56
CA SER A 171 -17.76 7.41 -32.31
C SER A 171 -18.55 8.05 -31.16
N ILE A 172 -17.89 8.24 -30.02
CA ILE A 172 -18.43 9.02 -28.90
C ILE A 172 -18.34 10.48 -29.33
N LYS A 173 -19.47 11.07 -29.74
CA LYS A 173 -19.57 12.51 -29.91
C LYS A 173 -19.71 13.17 -28.54
N ALA A 174 -18.84 14.13 -28.25
CA ALA A 174 -18.96 14.97 -27.07
C ALA A 174 -20.31 15.71 -27.14
N VAL A 175 -21.17 15.48 -26.16
CA VAL A 175 -22.47 16.16 -26.03
C VAL A 175 -22.23 17.46 -25.26
N SER A 176 -22.69 18.58 -25.83
CA SER A 176 -22.61 19.88 -25.18
C SER A 176 -23.43 19.91 -23.90
N PHE A 177 -22.97 20.66 -22.89
CA PHE A 177 -23.70 20.87 -21.64
C PHE A 177 -25.15 21.33 -21.85
N ASN A 178 -25.39 22.14 -22.89
CA ASN A 178 -26.73 22.61 -23.24
C ASN A 178 -27.64 21.49 -23.77
N ASP A 179 -27.08 20.54 -24.53
CA ASP A 179 -27.82 19.39 -25.06
C ASP A 179 -28.11 18.37 -23.97
N TYR A 180 -27.17 18.17 -23.04
CA TYR A 180 -27.42 17.40 -21.82
C TYR A 180 -28.55 18.01 -21.00
N TYR A 181 -28.51 19.32 -20.73
CA TYR A 181 -29.52 19.98 -19.89
C TYR A 181 -30.92 19.95 -20.51
N LYS A 182 -31.05 20.18 -21.82
CA LYS A 182 -32.34 20.05 -22.53
C LYS A 182 -32.89 18.63 -22.47
N THR A 183 -32.03 17.62 -22.58
CA THR A 183 -32.44 16.22 -22.59
C THR A 183 -32.89 15.74 -21.21
N TRP A 184 -32.18 16.14 -20.15
CA TRP A 184 -32.42 15.63 -18.79
C TRP A 184 -33.34 16.50 -17.93
N SER A 185 -33.55 17.77 -18.28
CA SER A 185 -34.46 18.66 -17.52
C SER A 185 -35.93 18.21 -17.54
N GLY A 186 -36.37 17.49 -18.58
CA GLY A 186 -37.73 16.93 -18.64
C GLY A 186 -37.93 15.62 -17.87
N ILE A 187 -36.86 14.90 -17.57
CA ILE A 187 -36.89 13.59 -16.89
C ILE A 187 -36.89 13.77 -15.36
N ALA A 188 -36.25 14.82 -14.86
CA ALA A 188 -36.07 15.07 -13.42
C ALA A 188 -37.30 15.62 -12.68
N THR A 189 -38.40 15.95 -13.37
CA THR A 189 -39.64 16.38 -12.72
C THR A 189 -40.70 15.29 -12.73
N SER A 190 -40.53 14.28 -11.88
CA SER A 190 -41.67 13.43 -11.51
C SER A 190 -42.63 14.26 -10.65
N LYS A 191 -43.84 14.54 -11.17
CA LYS A 191 -44.98 14.88 -10.32
C LYS A 191 -45.16 13.74 -9.32
N ALA A 192 -44.97 14.02 -8.04
CA ALA A 192 -45.30 13.08 -6.97
C ALA A 192 -46.83 12.90 -6.96
N THR A 193 -47.30 11.75 -7.44
CA THR A 193 -48.69 11.33 -7.36
C THR A 193 -49.02 11.04 -5.89
N GLU A 194 -49.96 11.80 -5.34
CA GLU A 194 -50.55 11.62 -4.01
C GLU A 194 -51.31 10.27 -3.94
N HIS A 195 -50.73 9.20 -3.41
CA HIS A 195 -51.52 8.04 -2.94
C HIS A 195 -50.74 7.22 -1.90
N TYR A 196 -50.75 7.67 -0.64
CA TYR A 196 -51.02 6.84 0.56
C TYR A 196 -50.96 7.74 1.81
N ARG A 197 -52.10 8.34 2.20
CA ARG A 197 -52.31 8.84 3.57
C ARG A 197 -53.22 7.83 4.28
N SER A 198 -52.64 6.97 5.13
CA SER A 198 -53.38 6.32 6.22
C SER A 198 -52.45 6.01 7.40
N SER A 199 -52.52 6.90 8.38
CA SER A 199 -52.22 6.77 9.82
C SER A 199 -51.27 5.67 10.32
N CYS A 200 -50.10 6.10 10.82
CA CYS A 200 -49.53 5.51 12.03
C CYS A 200 -49.37 6.59 13.10
N LYS A 201 -50.08 6.38 14.22
CA LYS A 201 -50.23 7.30 15.36
C LYS A 201 -48.90 7.54 16.07
N MET A 202 -48.51 8.81 16.20
CA MET A 202 -47.51 9.26 17.18
C MET A 202 -48.05 9.03 18.60
N ARG A 203 -47.35 8.23 19.41
CA ARG A 203 -47.60 8.10 20.86
C ARG A 203 -47.30 9.44 21.54
N LYS A 204 -48.29 10.03 22.22
CA LYS A 204 -48.10 11.15 23.15
C LYS A 204 -47.57 10.63 24.51
N PRO A 205 -46.71 11.39 25.21
CA PRO A 205 -46.36 11.08 26.59
C PRO A 205 -47.51 11.42 27.55
N ARG A 206 -47.66 10.62 28.62
CA ARG A 206 -48.68 10.77 29.68
C ARG A 206 -48.42 12.00 30.55
N PRO A 207 -49.45 12.77 30.96
CA PRO A 207 -49.32 13.76 32.02
C PRO A 207 -49.36 13.10 33.41
N ARG A 208 -48.62 13.70 34.35
CA ARG A 208 -48.65 13.41 35.79
C ARG A 208 -49.96 13.92 36.37
N GLU A 209 -50.66 13.12 37.15
CA GLU A 209 -51.71 13.59 38.04
C GLU A 209 -51.12 13.88 39.42
N ALA A 210 -51.50 15.04 39.95
CA ALA A 210 -51.25 15.47 41.32
C ALA A 210 -52.58 15.41 42.09
N LYS A 211 -52.67 14.49 43.06
CA LYS A 211 -53.19 14.71 44.42
C LYS A 211 -53.12 13.40 45.19
#